data_AF-X1P268-F1
#
_entry.id   AF-X1P268-F1
#
_cell.length_a   1.000
_cell.length_b   1.000
_cell.length_c   1.000
_cell.angle_alpha   90.00
_cell.angle_beta   90.00
_cell.angle_gamma   90.00
#
_symmetry.space_group_name_H-M   'P 1'
#
loop_
_entity.id
_entity.type
_entity.pdbx_description
1 polymer ?
#
loop_
_entity_poly.entity_id
_entity_poly.type
_entity_poly.pdbx_seq_one_letter_code
_entity_poly.pdbx_strand_id
1 'polypeptide(L)'
;CGAQNSFDEWLEKQSWYDTDDEYAVLFELMYDEASLRRAYVEGSLRDAHPGWGYAYLTNLLRHNVFNVVFTVNFDDLLNEACYLYSDVRPLVCAHDSAVSGMRITSARPKIIKLHGDFLFDSIKNTVRELETLESNMREKLKQFAREYGLVVVGYSGRDRSVMDVLDTLVRQDEYFKQGIYWCELEGEEKRGKRLSTLLRRDNVYLVKIAGFDELMAEISHKAGCGLPREVAEPLLVAEEKARLFTSLFMSKSKIINDDV
;
A
#
# COMPACT_ATOMS: atom_id res chain seq x y z
N CYS A 1 -19.92 23.65 -19.28
CA CYS A 1 -19.90 22.78 -20.47
C CYS A 1 -18.83 23.19 -21.50
N GLY A 2 -18.67 24.46 -21.87
CA GLY A 2 -17.65 24.87 -22.87
C GLY A 2 -16.18 24.77 -22.42
N ALA A 3 -15.86 24.96 -21.14
CA ALA A 3 -14.49 24.88 -20.62
C ALA A 3 -13.96 23.44 -20.45
N GLN A 4 -14.85 22.47 -20.20
CA GLN A 4 -14.49 21.05 -20.08
C GLN A 4 -14.03 20.51 -21.45
N ASN A 5 -14.82 20.78 -22.51
CA ASN A 5 -14.47 20.38 -23.88
C ASN A 5 -13.13 20.97 -24.35
N SER A 6 -12.78 22.20 -23.95
CA SER A 6 -11.48 22.79 -24.31
C SER A 6 -10.29 22.16 -23.59
N PHE A 7 -10.49 21.63 -22.38
CA PHE A 7 -9.45 20.95 -21.64
C PHE A 7 -9.19 19.56 -22.21
N ASP A 8 -10.24 18.79 -22.50
CA ASP A 8 -10.13 17.46 -23.08
C ASP A 8 -9.46 17.53 -24.47
N GLU A 9 -9.86 18.48 -25.32
CA GLU A 9 -9.21 18.73 -26.62
C GLU A 9 -7.75 19.17 -26.50
N TRP A 10 -7.39 19.84 -25.41
CA TRP A 10 -5.99 20.19 -25.14
C TRP A 10 -5.21 18.97 -24.67
N LEU A 11 -5.80 18.14 -23.79
CA LEU A 11 -5.21 16.93 -23.24
C LEU A 11 -4.86 15.94 -24.35
N GLU A 12 -5.80 15.69 -25.27
CA GLU A 12 -5.59 14.78 -26.42
C GLU A 12 -4.46 15.21 -27.37
N LYS A 13 -4.08 16.50 -27.36
CA LYS A 13 -2.97 17.02 -28.18
C LYS A 13 -1.61 16.86 -27.52
N GLN A 14 -1.55 16.45 -26.25
CA GLN A 14 -0.31 16.33 -25.52
C GLN A 14 0.43 15.05 -25.91
N SER A 15 1.75 15.14 -26.12
CA SER A 15 2.59 13.99 -26.49
C SER A 15 2.68 12.92 -25.40
N TRP A 16 2.36 13.29 -24.16
CA TRP A 16 2.35 12.41 -22.98
C TRP A 16 0.95 11.90 -22.63
N TYR A 17 -0.10 12.30 -23.35
CA TYR A 17 -1.44 11.78 -23.14
C TYR A 17 -1.50 10.28 -23.45
N ASP A 18 -2.19 9.53 -22.60
CA ASP A 18 -2.32 8.08 -22.66
C ASP A 18 -0.98 7.30 -22.63
N THR A 19 0.05 7.90 -22.04
CA THR A 19 1.35 7.26 -21.82
C THR A 19 1.47 6.74 -20.39
N ASP A 20 2.46 5.87 -20.13
CA ASP A 20 2.74 5.40 -18.78
C ASP A 20 3.08 6.56 -17.81
N ASP A 21 3.59 7.69 -18.33
CA ASP A 21 4.03 8.85 -17.56
C ASP A 21 2.95 9.96 -17.45
N GLU A 22 1.77 9.76 -18.06
CA GLU A 22 0.69 10.77 -18.13
C GLU A 22 0.35 11.37 -16.77
N TYR A 23 0.14 10.53 -15.75
CA TYR A 23 -0.21 10.97 -14.40
C TYR A 23 0.88 11.86 -13.80
N ALA A 24 2.15 11.43 -13.86
CA ALA A 24 3.26 12.17 -13.28
C ALA A 24 3.45 13.52 -13.97
N VAL A 25 3.38 13.54 -15.30
CA VAL A 25 3.51 14.78 -16.10
C VAL A 25 2.35 15.73 -15.81
N LEU A 26 1.11 15.25 -15.82
CA LEU A 26 -0.06 16.07 -15.54
C LEU A 26 -0.02 16.63 -14.11
N PHE A 27 0.38 15.81 -13.14
CA PHE A 27 0.49 16.22 -11.73
C PHE A 27 1.56 17.29 -11.54
N GLU A 28 2.71 17.17 -12.22
CA GLU A 28 3.75 18.21 -12.26
C GLU A 28 3.26 19.51 -12.91
N LEU A 29 2.50 19.42 -14.00
CA LEU A 29 1.98 20.60 -14.70
C LEU A 29 0.93 21.35 -13.89
N MET A 30 0.10 20.63 -13.14
CA MET A 30 -0.95 21.23 -12.30
C MET A 30 -0.40 21.80 -11.00
N TYR A 31 0.66 21.19 -10.46
CA TYR A 31 1.27 21.55 -9.18
C TYR A 31 2.79 21.53 -9.32
N ASP A 32 3.36 22.64 -9.76
CA ASP A 32 4.79 22.81 -10.00
C ASP A 32 5.63 22.80 -8.71
N GLU A 33 5.09 23.35 -7.62
CA GLU A 33 5.73 23.31 -6.31
C GLU A 33 5.39 22.06 -5.48
N ALA A 34 6.39 21.54 -4.76
CA ALA A 34 6.22 20.40 -3.84
C ALA A 34 5.25 20.70 -2.68
N SER A 35 5.15 21.96 -2.26
CA SER A 35 4.17 22.45 -1.28
C SER A 35 2.72 22.26 -1.75
N LEU A 36 2.44 22.61 -3.01
CA LEU A 36 1.11 22.50 -3.61
C LEU A 36 0.71 21.05 -3.84
N ARG A 37 1.63 20.21 -4.32
CA ARG A 37 1.42 18.76 -4.44
C ARG A 37 1.02 18.14 -3.09
N ARG A 38 1.72 18.52 -2.03
CA ARG A 38 1.41 18.09 -0.65
C ARG A 38 0.03 18.52 -0.22
N ALA A 39 -0.29 19.81 -0.34
CA ALA A 39 -1.58 20.33 0.06
C ALA A 39 -2.75 19.64 -0.70
N TYR A 40 -2.56 19.33 -1.98
CA TYR A 40 -3.53 18.58 -2.77
C TYR A 40 -3.72 17.15 -2.27
N VAL A 41 -2.62 16.41 -2.06
CA VAL A 41 -2.65 15.04 -1.56
C VAL A 41 -3.28 15.00 -0.16
N GLU A 42 -2.84 15.87 0.75
CA GLU A 42 -3.40 15.98 2.10
C GLU A 42 -4.90 16.31 2.08
N GLY A 43 -5.32 17.25 1.22
CA GLY A 43 -6.72 17.57 1.03
C GLY A 43 -7.53 16.38 0.50
N SER A 44 -6.95 15.58 -0.39
CA SER A 44 -7.59 14.38 -0.96
C SER A 44 -7.69 13.23 0.06
N LEU A 45 -6.77 13.15 1.02
CA LEU A 45 -6.72 12.09 2.03
C LEU A 45 -7.48 12.42 3.32
N ARG A 46 -7.83 13.70 3.55
CA ARG A 46 -8.43 14.17 4.82
C ARG A 46 -9.64 13.36 5.29
N ASP A 47 -10.52 12.99 4.36
CA ASP A 47 -11.76 12.26 4.67
C ASP A 47 -11.70 10.80 4.23
N ALA A 48 -10.51 10.32 3.82
CA ALA A 48 -10.32 8.93 3.45
C ALA A 48 -10.36 8.05 4.69
N HIS A 49 -11.11 6.94 4.61
CA HIS A 49 -11.22 5.97 5.69
C HIS A 49 -10.94 4.57 5.14
N PRO A 50 -10.32 3.68 5.94
CA PRO A 50 -10.06 2.32 5.48
C PRO A 50 -11.37 1.57 5.17
N GLY A 51 -11.54 1.13 3.92
CA GLY A 51 -12.67 0.31 3.48
C GLY A 51 -12.70 -1.11 4.06
N TRP A 52 -13.67 -1.92 3.63
CA TRP A 52 -13.91 -3.26 4.19
C TRP A 52 -12.79 -4.26 3.88
N GLY A 53 -12.14 -4.16 2.71
CA GLY A 53 -11.01 -5.02 2.36
C GLY A 53 -9.86 -4.93 3.36
N TYR A 54 -9.66 -3.76 3.98
CA TYR A 54 -8.66 -3.59 5.02
C TYR A 54 -8.97 -4.36 6.30
N ALA A 55 -10.25 -4.58 6.63
CA ALA A 55 -10.62 -5.42 7.77
C ALA A 55 -10.16 -6.88 7.55
N TYR A 56 -10.36 -7.41 6.35
CA TYR A 56 -9.87 -8.75 5.99
C TYR A 56 -8.34 -8.80 5.93
N LEU A 57 -7.71 -7.81 5.29
CA LEU A 57 -6.25 -7.74 5.17
C LEU A 57 -5.57 -7.69 6.55
N THR A 58 -6.08 -6.87 7.48
CA THR A 58 -5.53 -6.80 8.84
C THR A 58 -5.71 -8.11 9.60
N ASN A 59 -6.81 -8.84 9.37
CA ASN A 59 -6.96 -10.19 9.93
C ASN A 59 -5.96 -11.19 9.33
N LEU A 60 -5.74 -11.12 8.01
CA LEU A 60 -4.74 -11.95 7.34
C LEU A 60 -3.33 -11.66 7.87
N LEU A 61 -3.02 -10.40 8.21
CA LEU A 61 -1.78 -10.02 8.91
C LEU A 61 -1.73 -10.59 10.33
N ARG A 62 -2.83 -10.52 11.08
CA ARG A 62 -2.94 -11.10 12.44
C ARG A 62 -2.66 -12.60 12.45
N HIS A 63 -3.17 -13.33 11.46
CA HIS A 63 -2.97 -14.77 11.31
C HIS A 63 -1.68 -15.15 10.56
N ASN A 64 -0.82 -14.17 10.23
CA ASN A 64 0.44 -14.37 9.53
C ASN A 64 0.30 -15.10 8.18
N VAL A 65 -0.87 -14.98 7.54
CA VAL A 65 -1.09 -15.40 6.14
C VAL A 65 -0.32 -14.46 5.22
N PHE A 66 -0.40 -13.17 5.53
CA PHE A 66 0.54 -12.17 5.06
C PHE A 66 1.36 -11.68 6.26
N ASN A 67 2.63 -11.37 6.02
CA ASN A 67 3.51 -10.78 7.04
C ASN A 67 4.09 -9.44 6.59
N VAL A 68 4.09 -9.17 5.28
CA VAL A 68 4.70 -7.98 4.69
C VAL A 68 3.81 -7.43 3.61
N VAL A 69 3.59 -6.12 3.67
CA VAL A 69 2.91 -5.36 2.64
C VAL A 69 3.88 -4.29 2.13
N PHE A 70 4.12 -4.31 0.83
CA PHE A 70 4.74 -3.19 0.13
C PHE A 70 3.62 -2.32 -0.44
N THR A 71 3.72 -1.01 -0.28
CA THR A 71 2.76 -0.07 -0.86
C THR A 71 3.49 1.06 -1.58
N VAL A 72 2.92 1.49 -2.70
CA VAL A 72 3.32 2.73 -3.40
C VAL A 72 2.43 3.90 -2.99
N ASN A 73 1.35 3.63 -2.24
CA ASN A 73 0.49 4.69 -1.74
C ASN A 73 1.20 5.48 -0.65
N PHE A 74 0.89 6.77 -0.60
CA PHE A 74 1.45 7.68 0.39
C PHE A 74 0.64 7.69 1.69
N ASP A 75 -0.65 7.34 1.63
CA ASP A 75 -1.59 7.37 2.76
C ASP A 75 -1.22 6.42 3.91
N ASP A 76 -1.87 6.62 5.05
CA ASP A 76 -1.73 5.80 6.25
C ASP A 76 -2.88 4.80 6.46
N LEU A 77 -3.79 4.63 5.50
CA LEU A 77 -5.03 3.87 5.67
C LEU A 77 -4.78 2.43 6.10
N LEU A 78 -3.73 1.78 5.58
CA LEU A 78 -3.37 0.42 6.00
C LEU A 78 -2.90 0.37 7.47
N ASN A 79 -2.11 1.35 7.89
CA ASN A 79 -1.63 1.43 9.26
C ASN A 79 -2.80 1.77 10.20
N GLU A 80 -3.65 2.72 9.84
CA GLU A 80 -4.88 3.05 10.57
C GLU A 80 -5.83 1.85 10.69
N ALA A 81 -6.02 1.11 9.60
CA ALA A 81 -6.83 -0.09 9.58
C ALA A 81 -6.35 -1.13 10.61
N CYS A 82 -5.03 -1.27 10.78
CA CYS A 82 -4.48 -2.19 11.76
C CYS A 82 -4.96 -1.85 13.18
N TYR A 83 -5.14 -0.57 13.52
CA TYR A 83 -5.66 -0.14 14.82
C TYR A 83 -7.19 -0.10 14.90
N LEU A 84 -7.85 0.15 13.77
CA LEU A 84 -9.30 0.27 13.68
C LEU A 84 -9.99 -1.10 13.71
N TYR A 85 -9.53 -2.01 12.84
CA TYR A 85 -10.14 -3.33 12.62
C TYR A 85 -9.40 -4.46 13.33
N SER A 86 -8.27 -4.19 13.99
CA SER A 86 -7.52 -5.21 14.70
C SER A 86 -6.71 -4.63 15.88
N ASP A 87 -5.89 -5.47 16.49
CA ASP A 87 -4.87 -5.13 17.48
C ASP A 87 -3.44 -5.29 16.91
N VAL A 88 -3.33 -5.51 15.59
CA VAL A 88 -2.05 -5.68 14.90
C VAL A 88 -1.24 -4.39 14.98
N ARG A 89 0.03 -4.53 15.36
CA ARG A 89 0.98 -3.41 15.45
C ARG A 89 2.11 -3.61 14.44
N PRO A 90 1.92 -3.21 13.17
CA PRO A 90 2.95 -3.39 12.16
C PRO A 90 4.20 -2.56 12.48
N LEU A 91 5.34 -2.94 11.90
CA LEU A 91 6.49 -2.07 11.73
C LEU A 91 6.30 -1.30 10.43
N VAL A 92 6.09 0.01 10.52
CA VAL A 92 5.93 0.88 9.35
C VAL A 92 7.29 1.47 8.99
N CYS A 93 7.69 1.30 7.74
CA CYS A 93 8.92 1.85 7.19
C CYS A 93 8.60 2.70 5.97
N ALA A 94 8.72 4.01 6.14
CA ALA A 94 8.45 4.99 5.08
C ALA A 94 9.71 5.74 4.60
N HIS A 95 10.90 5.35 5.06
CA HIS A 95 12.18 5.95 4.66
C HIS A 95 13.25 4.88 4.42
N ASP A 96 14.13 5.15 3.45
CA ASP A 96 15.24 4.26 3.09
C ASP A 96 16.11 3.87 4.28
N SER A 97 16.39 4.81 5.19
CA SER A 97 17.19 4.54 6.38
C SER A 97 16.51 3.56 7.34
N ALA A 98 15.18 3.68 7.50
CA ALA A 98 14.40 2.88 8.44
C ALA A 98 14.29 1.41 8.00
N VAL A 99 14.37 1.13 6.69
CA VAL A 99 14.21 -0.24 6.18
C VAL A 99 15.47 -1.09 6.38
N SER A 100 16.66 -0.47 6.48
CA SER A 100 17.95 -1.18 6.52
C SER A 100 18.03 -2.23 7.63
N GLY A 101 17.69 -1.85 8.87
CA GLY A 101 17.72 -2.71 10.06
C GLY A 101 16.57 -3.71 10.18
N MET A 102 15.64 -3.73 9.23
CA MET A 102 14.47 -4.60 9.26
C MET A 102 14.85 -6.06 9.05
N ARG A 103 14.43 -6.93 10.00
CA ARG A 103 14.55 -8.39 9.90
C ARG A 103 13.41 -8.98 9.08
N ILE A 104 13.76 -9.67 7.99
CA ILE A 104 12.82 -10.36 7.08
C ILE A 104 12.01 -11.42 7.81
N THR A 105 12.67 -12.23 8.63
CA THR A 105 12.11 -13.40 9.33
C THR A 105 11.32 -13.06 10.58
N SER A 106 11.22 -11.78 10.96
CA SER A 106 10.42 -11.38 12.12
C SER A 106 8.93 -11.71 11.88
N ALA A 107 8.26 -12.27 12.89
CA ALA A 107 6.82 -12.54 12.85
C ALA A 107 5.96 -11.26 12.96
N ARG A 108 6.57 -10.13 13.35
CA ARG A 108 5.84 -8.85 13.41
C ARG A 108 5.50 -8.40 11.97
N PRO A 109 4.23 -8.08 11.67
CA PRO A 109 3.84 -7.56 10.36
C PRO A 109 4.61 -6.30 9.97
N LYS A 110 4.86 -6.11 8.68
CA LYS A 110 5.65 -4.99 8.15
C LYS A 110 4.87 -4.28 7.05
N ILE A 111 4.85 -2.96 7.11
CA ILE A 111 4.33 -2.09 6.04
C ILE A 111 5.51 -1.28 5.51
N ILE A 112 5.85 -1.46 4.24
CA ILE A 112 6.99 -0.80 3.60
C ILE A 112 6.44 0.12 2.50
N LYS A 113 6.55 1.44 2.71
CA LYS A 113 6.15 2.44 1.71
C LYS A 113 7.30 2.68 0.73
N LEU A 114 7.19 2.17 -0.49
CA LEU A 114 8.24 2.20 -1.51
C LEU A 114 8.52 3.61 -2.04
N HIS A 115 7.50 4.45 -2.13
CA HIS A 115 7.61 5.85 -2.57
C HIS A 115 7.74 6.84 -1.41
N GLY A 116 7.83 6.34 -0.19
CA GLY A 116 7.92 7.13 1.04
C GLY A 116 6.57 7.56 1.60
N ASP A 117 6.61 8.51 2.53
CA ASP A 117 5.43 9.10 3.15
C ASP A 117 5.15 10.50 2.60
N PHE A 118 3.88 10.91 2.55
CA PHE A 118 3.52 12.29 2.19
C PHE A 118 3.97 13.31 3.26
N LEU A 119 4.21 12.85 4.50
CA LEU A 119 4.61 13.71 5.62
C LEU A 119 6.07 14.20 5.53
N PHE A 120 6.86 13.75 4.55
CA PHE A 120 8.28 14.12 4.42
C PHE A 120 8.61 14.72 3.05
N ASP A 121 9.69 15.51 2.99
CA ASP A 121 10.11 16.32 1.83
C ASP A 121 10.34 15.54 0.53
N SER A 122 10.37 14.20 0.59
CA SER A 122 10.73 13.29 -0.52
C SER A 122 9.52 12.54 -1.08
N ILE A 123 8.39 13.20 -1.33
CA ILE A 123 7.27 12.52 -2.01
C ILE A 123 7.64 12.29 -3.45
N LYS A 124 7.72 11.02 -3.88
CA LYS A 124 8.07 10.67 -5.25
C LYS A 124 6.85 10.72 -6.16
N ASN A 125 6.58 11.90 -6.73
CA ASN A 125 5.43 12.10 -7.62
C ASN A 125 5.83 12.60 -9.02
N THR A 126 7.05 13.10 -9.16
CA THR A 126 7.57 13.57 -10.44
C THR A 126 8.18 12.43 -11.25
N VAL A 127 8.25 12.60 -12.57
CA VAL A 127 8.93 11.67 -13.49
C VAL A 127 10.34 11.39 -12.99
N ARG A 128 11.08 12.44 -12.58
CA ARG A 128 12.46 12.33 -12.06
C ARG A 128 12.54 11.53 -10.75
N GLU A 129 11.60 11.72 -9.84
CA GLU A 129 11.59 11.00 -8.56
C GLU A 129 11.19 9.52 -8.71
N LEU A 130 10.35 9.21 -9.71
CA LEU A 130 9.91 7.85 -10.07
C LEU A 130 10.90 7.11 -11.00
N GLU A 131 12.06 7.70 -11.31
CA GLU A 131 13.08 7.04 -12.13
C GLU A 131 13.70 5.83 -11.43
N THR A 132 13.99 5.95 -10.13
CA THR A 132 14.70 4.90 -9.39
C THR A 132 14.20 4.76 -7.95
N LEU A 133 14.05 3.50 -7.52
CA LEU A 133 13.82 3.18 -6.11
C LEU A 133 15.10 3.41 -5.30
N GLU A 134 14.95 3.88 -4.07
CA GLU A 134 16.10 4.10 -3.18
C GLU A 134 16.82 2.78 -2.85
N SER A 135 18.11 2.89 -2.52
CA SER A 135 19.01 1.74 -2.51
C SER A 135 18.65 0.69 -1.47
N ASN A 136 18.30 1.10 -0.24
CA ASN A 136 17.95 0.16 0.82
C ASN A 136 16.54 -0.41 0.61
N MET A 137 15.59 0.39 0.08
CA MET A 137 14.26 -0.09 -0.30
C MET A 137 14.35 -1.17 -1.37
N ARG A 138 15.13 -0.93 -2.42
CA ARG A 138 15.38 -1.92 -3.47
C ARG A 138 16.02 -3.17 -2.91
N GLU A 139 17.05 -3.03 -2.07
CA GLU A 139 17.73 -4.18 -1.48
C GLU A 139 16.80 -4.99 -0.56
N LYS A 140 15.93 -4.32 0.18
CA LYS A 140 14.93 -5.00 1.00
C LYS A 140 13.89 -5.74 0.14
N LEU A 141 13.40 -5.13 -0.94
CA LEU A 141 12.49 -5.81 -1.87
C LEU A 141 13.14 -7.07 -2.46
N LYS A 142 14.42 -6.99 -2.88
CA LYS A 142 15.19 -8.16 -3.34
C LYS A 142 15.27 -9.26 -2.30
N GLN A 143 15.56 -8.88 -1.06
CA GLN A 143 15.62 -9.81 0.07
C GLN A 143 14.31 -10.56 0.29
N PHE A 144 13.17 -9.87 0.26
CA PHE A 144 11.85 -10.52 0.35
C PHE A 144 11.54 -11.37 -0.87
N ALA A 145 11.90 -10.90 -2.07
CA ALA A 145 11.69 -11.63 -3.32
C ALA A 145 12.41 -12.99 -3.36
N ARG A 146 13.53 -13.18 -2.64
CA ARG A 146 14.20 -14.50 -2.55
C ARG A 146 13.39 -15.53 -1.77
N GLU A 147 12.64 -15.07 -0.77
CA GLU A 147 11.97 -15.93 0.21
C GLU A 147 10.49 -16.16 -0.12
N TYR A 148 9.84 -15.18 -0.76
CA TYR A 148 8.39 -15.16 -0.93
C TYR A 148 7.96 -14.91 -2.39
N GLY A 149 6.74 -15.36 -2.70
CA GLY A 149 5.99 -14.88 -3.86
C GLY A 149 5.40 -13.50 -3.59
N LEU A 150 4.85 -12.90 -4.65
CA LEU A 150 4.26 -11.56 -4.58
C LEU A 150 2.82 -11.59 -5.10
N VAL A 151 1.89 -11.00 -4.35
CA VAL A 151 0.53 -10.70 -4.83
C VAL A 151 0.45 -9.19 -5.00
N VAL A 152 0.15 -8.74 -6.22
CA VAL A 152 0.07 -7.32 -6.58
C VAL A 152 -1.39 -6.96 -6.77
N VAL A 153 -1.90 -5.97 -6.02
CA VAL A 153 -3.30 -5.54 -6.07
C VAL A 153 -3.36 -4.02 -6.10
N GLY A 154 -4.21 -3.45 -6.95
CA GLY A 154 -4.42 -2.00 -7.00
C GLY A 154 -3.22 -1.19 -7.53
N TYR A 155 -2.35 -1.83 -8.31
CA TYR A 155 -1.16 -1.19 -8.88
C TYR A 155 -1.12 -1.38 -10.40
N SER A 156 -1.00 -0.27 -11.13
CA SER A 156 -1.07 -0.26 -12.61
C SER A 156 0.23 -0.68 -13.30
N GLY A 157 1.36 -0.71 -12.57
CA GLY A 157 2.66 -1.04 -13.14
C GLY A 157 3.18 0.00 -14.13
N ARG A 158 2.77 1.27 -13.99
CA ARG A 158 3.21 2.37 -14.86
C ARG A 158 4.53 2.98 -14.44
N ASP A 159 4.82 3.08 -13.13
CA ASP A 159 6.06 3.70 -12.66
C ASP A 159 7.27 2.81 -12.90
N ARG A 160 8.38 3.46 -13.26
CA ARG A 160 9.64 2.79 -13.57
C ARG A 160 10.34 2.27 -12.33
N SER A 161 10.29 3.02 -11.23
CA SER A 161 11.06 2.74 -10.01
C SER A 161 10.84 1.34 -9.45
N VAL A 162 9.60 0.85 -9.46
CA VAL A 162 9.24 -0.49 -8.95
C VAL A 162 9.32 -1.52 -10.08
N MET A 163 8.80 -1.20 -11.27
CA MET A 163 8.73 -2.16 -12.38
C MET A 163 10.10 -2.60 -12.90
N ASP A 164 11.10 -1.71 -12.93
CA ASP A 164 12.46 -2.07 -13.34
C ASP A 164 13.08 -3.08 -12.34
N VAL A 165 12.75 -2.95 -11.04
CA VAL A 165 13.21 -3.90 -10.02
C VAL A 165 12.52 -5.25 -10.20
N LEU A 166 11.19 -5.26 -10.39
CA LEU A 166 10.44 -6.49 -10.63
C LEU A 166 10.90 -7.22 -11.91
N ASP A 167 11.04 -6.52 -13.03
CA ASP A 167 11.52 -7.11 -14.29
C ASP A 167 12.97 -7.60 -14.19
N THR A 168 13.82 -6.95 -13.38
CA THR A 168 15.18 -7.44 -13.14
C THR A 168 15.19 -8.73 -12.32
N LEU A 169 14.36 -8.82 -11.28
CA LEU A 169 14.34 -9.96 -10.37
C LEU A 169 13.64 -11.18 -10.95
N VAL A 170 12.55 -10.98 -11.68
CA VAL A 170 11.77 -12.08 -12.29
C VAL A 170 12.57 -12.87 -13.33
N ARG A 171 13.63 -12.27 -13.89
CA ARG A 171 14.56 -12.89 -14.85
C ARG A 171 15.55 -13.87 -14.20
N GLN A 172 15.57 -13.95 -12.88
CA GLN A 172 16.55 -14.69 -12.11
C GLN A 172 15.82 -15.76 -11.28
N ASP A 173 16.18 -17.03 -11.48
CA ASP A 173 15.48 -18.19 -10.89
C ASP A 173 15.50 -18.24 -9.35
N GLU A 174 16.38 -17.45 -8.72
CA GLU A 174 16.50 -17.37 -7.27
C GLU A 174 15.41 -16.50 -6.60
N TYR A 175 14.66 -15.70 -7.37
CA TYR A 175 13.61 -14.80 -6.86
C TYR A 175 12.21 -15.23 -7.31
N PHE A 176 11.21 -14.84 -6.51
CA PHE A 176 9.78 -15.06 -6.74
C PHE A 176 9.48 -16.53 -7.11
N LYS A 177 10.08 -17.47 -6.39
CA LYS A 177 9.93 -18.91 -6.66
C LYS A 177 8.48 -19.38 -6.56
N GLN A 178 7.67 -18.69 -5.75
CA GLN A 178 6.23 -18.95 -5.61
C GLN A 178 5.38 -18.17 -6.63
N GLY A 179 6.01 -17.38 -7.50
CA GLY A 179 5.39 -16.58 -8.55
C GLY A 179 5.03 -15.15 -8.13
N ILE A 180 4.73 -14.33 -9.15
CA ILE A 180 4.07 -13.03 -9.00
C ILE A 180 2.63 -13.18 -9.51
N TYR A 181 1.65 -12.92 -8.66
CA TYR A 181 0.23 -12.93 -9.00
C TYR A 181 -0.22 -11.47 -9.15
N TRP A 182 -0.43 -11.05 -10.39
CA TRP A 182 -0.87 -9.71 -10.71
C TRP A 182 -2.38 -9.66 -10.80
N CYS A 183 -3.01 -9.03 -9.80
CA CYS A 183 -4.45 -8.88 -9.75
C CYS A 183 -4.90 -7.70 -10.62
N GLU A 184 -5.80 -7.96 -11.55
CA GLU A 184 -6.37 -6.96 -12.46
C GLU A 184 -7.88 -6.96 -12.33
N LEU A 185 -8.46 -5.76 -12.27
CA LEU A 185 -9.90 -5.60 -12.16
C LEU A 185 -10.61 -6.20 -13.38
N GLU A 186 -11.75 -6.84 -13.15
CA GLU A 186 -12.63 -7.28 -14.21
C GLU A 186 -13.09 -6.10 -15.06
N GLY A 187 -13.04 -6.26 -16.39
CA GLY A 187 -13.34 -5.19 -17.35
C GLY A 187 -12.18 -4.21 -17.62
N GLU A 188 -11.08 -4.28 -16.87
CA GLU A 188 -9.87 -3.50 -17.20
C GLU A 188 -8.99 -4.26 -18.20
N GLU A 189 -8.78 -3.65 -19.37
CA GLU A 189 -8.03 -4.26 -20.48
C GLU A 189 -6.79 -3.44 -20.89
N LYS A 190 -6.72 -2.18 -20.44
CA LYS A 190 -5.65 -1.25 -20.84
C LYS A 190 -4.44 -1.38 -19.94
N ARG A 191 -3.44 -2.11 -20.42
CA ARG A 191 -2.18 -2.33 -19.71
C ARG A 191 -1.08 -1.41 -20.25
N GLY A 192 -0.28 -0.85 -19.35
CA GLY A 192 0.96 -0.18 -19.72
C GLY A 192 1.94 -1.13 -20.41
N LYS A 193 2.94 -0.58 -21.11
CA LYS A 193 3.92 -1.39 -21.86
C LYS A 193 4.79 -2.24 -20.93
N ARG A 194 5.13 -1.69 -19.76
CA ARG A 194 5.94 -2.38 -18.73
C ARG A 194 5.23 -3.63 -18.20
N LEU A 195 3.99 -3.48 -17.74
CA LEU A 195 3.18 -4.60 -17.26
C LEU A 195 2.97 -5.66 -18.36
N SER A 196 2.64 -5.22 -19.58
CA SER A 196 2.47 -6.13 -20.72
C SER A 196 3.72 -6.95 -21.04
N THR A 197 4.90 -6.41 -20.75
CA THR A 197 6.18 -7.13 -20.91
C THR A 197 6.42 -8.09 -19.75
N LEU A 198 6.15 -7.66 -18.52
CA LEU A 198 6.30 -8.48 -17.31
C LEU A 198 5.40 -9.73 -17.33
N LEU A 199 4.16 -9.59 -17.80
CA LEU A 199 3.19 -10.69 -17.89
C LEU A 199 3.57 -11.80 -18.90
N ARG A 200 4.58 -11.58 -19.75
CA ARG A 200 5.09 -12.61 -20.68
C ARG A 200 6.05 -13.60 -20.03
N ARG A 201 6.33 -13.45 -18.73
CA ARG A 201 7.22 -14.31 -17.96
C ARG A 201 6.44 -15.48 -17.37
N ASP A 202 7.02 -16.68 -17.41
CA ASP A 202 6.35 -17.91 -17.01
C ASP A 202 5.97 -17.98 -15.52
N ASN A 203 6.67 -17.22 -14.66
CA ASN A 203 6.41 -17.12 -13.23
C ASN A 203 5.54 -15.89 -12.84
N VAL A 204 4.90 -15.25 -13.82
CA VAL A 204 3.99 -14.13 -13.60
C VAL A 204 2.60 -14.51 -14.09
N TYR A 205 1.63 -14.45 -13.18
CA TYR A 205 0.26 -14.89 -13.41
C TYR A 205 -0.67 -13.70 -13.34
N LEU A 206 -1.50 -13.52 -14.37
CA LEU A 206 -2.59 -12.56 -14.33
C LEU A 206 -3.79 -13.19 -13.62
N VAL A 207 -4.32 -12.51 -12.61
CA VAL A 207 -5.50 -12.96 -11.84
C VAL A 207 -6.59 -11.91 -11.97
N LYS A 208 -7.73 -12.28 -12.53
CA LYS A 208 -8.88 -11.38 -12.60
C LYS A 208 -9.59 -11.32 -11.24
N ILE A 209 -9.92 -10.12 -10.80
CA ILE A 209 -10.59 -9.88 -9.52
C ILE A 209 -11.77 -8.92 -9.69
N ALA A 210 -12.84 -9.15 -8.92
CA ALA A 210 -13.98 -8.23 -8.88
C ALA A 210 -13.64 -6.90 -8.18
N GLY A 211 -12.71 -6.94 -7.23
CA GLY A 211 -12.29 -5.80 -6.44
C GLY A 211 -11.34 -6.20 -5.32
N PHE A 212 -10.75 -5.19 -4.66
CA PHE A 212 -9.85 -5.40 -3.52
C PHE A 212 -10.58 -6.05 -2.34
N ASP A 213 -11.79 -5.57 -2.04
CA ASP A 213 -12.58 -6.04 -0.89
C ASP A 213 -12.98 -7.51 -1.06
N GLU A 214 -13.48 -7.88 -2.24
CA GLU A 214 -13.87 -9.25 -2.59
C GLU A 214 -12.67 -10.20 -2.56
N LEU A 215 -11.53 -9.78 -3.12
CA LEU A 215 -10.31 -10.57 -3.10
C LEU A 215 -9.84 -10.85 -1.67
N MET A 216 -9.76 -9.82 -0.82
CA MET A 216 -9.32 -9.99 0.56
C MET A 216 -10.27 -10.88 1.36
N ALA A 217 -11.59 -10.74 1.14
CA ALA A 217 -12.60 -11.62 1.74
C ALA A 217 -12.42 -13.08 1.30
N GLU A 218 -12.21 -13.33 0.00
CA GLU A 218 -12.00 -14.69 -0.52
C GLU A 218 -10.72 -15.33 0.04
N ILE A 219 -9.60 -14.60 0.04
CA ILE A 219 -8.34 -15.08 0.63
C ILE A 219 -8.54 -15.42 2.11
N SER A 220 -9.21 -14.53 2.86
CA SER A 220 -9.54 -14.74 4.28
C SER A 220 -10.34 -16.04 4.48
N HIS A 221 -11.40 -16.22 3.69
CA HIS A 221 -12.22 -17.43 3.74
C HIS A 221 -11.41 -18.70 3.42
N LYS A 222 -10.61 -18.69 2.35
CA LYS A 222 -9.77 -19.84 1.94
C LYS A 222 -8.68 -20.16 2.96
N ALA A 223 -8.15 -19.15 3.65
CA ALA A 223 -7.18 -19.31 4.72
C ALA A 223 -7.81 -19.78 6.05
N GLY A 224 -9.14 -19.95 6.11
CA GLY A 224 -9.85 -20.28 7.34
C GLY A 224 -9.83 -19.13 8.37
N CYS A 225 -9.56 -17.91 7.91
CA CYS A 225 -9.65 -16.71 8.72
C CYS A 225 -11.10 -16.21 8.66
N GLY A 226 -11.78 -16.15 9.80
CA GLY A 226 -13.10 -15.52 9.89
C GLY A 226 -13.04 -14.00 9.74
N LEU A 227 -14.17 -13.34 9.96
CA LEU A 227 -14.16 -11.89 10.15
C LEU A 227 -13.35 -11.52 11.41
N PRO A 228 -12.64 -10.37 11.42
CA PRO A 228 -12.07 -9.83 12.64
C PRO A 228 -13.14 -9.71 13.73
N ARG A 229 -12.77 -9.99 14.98
CA ARG A 229 -13.70 -9.86 16.12
C ARG A 229 -14.18 -8.41 16.27
N GLU A 230 -13.32 -7.45 15.97
CA GLU A 230 -13.62 -6.02 15.94
C GLU A 230 -14.80 -5.67 15.02
N VAL A 231 -14.94 -6.43 13.94
CA VAL A 231 -16.01 -6.29 12.96
C VAL A 231 -17.22 -7.14 13.31
N ALA A 232 -16.98 -8.39 13.73
CA ALA A 232 -18.06 -9.33 14.03
C ALA A 232 -18.82 -8.99 15.32
N GLU A 233 -18.13 -8.43 16.32
CA GLU A 233 -18.67 -8.15 17.67
C GLU A 233 -18.27 -6.75 18.17
N PRO A 234 -18.63 -5.66 17.44
CA PRO A 234 -18.09 -4.32 17.68
C PRO A 234 -18.43 -3.77 19.07
N LEU A 235 -19.65 -4.01 19.56
CA LEU A 235 -20.10 -3.55 20.87
C LEU A 235 -19.32 -4.21 22.02
N LEU A 236 -19.05 -5.51 21.90
CA LEU A 236 -18.32 -6.24 22.93
C LEU A 236 -16.86 -5.77 22.99
N VAL A 237 -16.21 -5.59 21.84
CA VAL A 237 -14.85 -5.08 21.76
C VAL A 237 -14.76 -3.65 22.31
N ALA A 238 -15.75 -2.79 22.00
CA ALA A 238 -15.80 -1.44 22.53
C ALA A 238 -15.93 -1.44 24.06
N GLU A 239 -16.77 -2.31 24.62
CA GLU A 239 -16.94 -2.44 26.07
C GLU A 239 -15.65 -2.92 26.76
N GLU A 240 -14.96 -3.91 26.19
CA GLU A 240 -13.67 -4.38 26.68
C GLU A 240 -12.61 -3.28 26.70
N LYS A 241 -12.50 -2.51 25.61
CA LYS A 241 -11.61 -1.34 25.51
C LYS A 241 -11.95 -0.28 26.57
N ALA A 242 -13.24 0.02 26.78
CA ALA A 242 -13.70 0.99 27.78
C ALA A 242 -13.37 0.55 29.21
N ARG A 243 -13.52 -0.75 29.52
CA ARG A 243 -13.11 -1.32 30.83
C ARG A 243 -11.62 -1.17 31.06
N LEU A 244 -10.79 -1.38 30.02
CA LEU A 244 -9.34 -1.24 30.11
C LEU A 244 -8.91 0.22 30.36
N PHE A 245 -9.56 1.19 29.72
CA PHE A 245 -9.33 2.61 30.02
C PHE A 245 -9.72 2.96 31.47
N THR A 246 -10.87 2.45 31.92
CA THR A 246 -11.35 2.70 33.28
C THR A 246 -10.41 2.10 34.32
N SER A 247 -9.89 0.88 34.10
CA SER A 247 -8.96 0.25 35.03
C SER A 247 -7.61 0.98 35.09
N LEU A 248 -7.08 1.43 33.95
CA LEU A 248 -5.87 2.25 33.87
C LEU A 248 -6.04 3.62 34.55
N PHE A 249 -7.21 4.23 34.39
CA PHE A 249 -7.53 5.49 35.07
C PHE A 249 -7.54 5.27 36.59
N MET A 250 -8.30 4.28 37.07
CA MET A 250 -8.40 3.97 38.51
C MET A 250 -7.06 3.59 39.13
N SER A 251 -6.17 2.91 38.39
CA SER A 251 -4.82 2.59 38.89
C SER A 251 -3.91 3.81 38.99
N LYS A 252 -4.09 4.82 38.10
CA LYS A 252 -3.32 6.06 38.09
C LYS A 252 -3.91 7.19 38.94
N SER A 253 -5.21 7.18 39.26
CA SER A 253 -5.82 8.16 40.15
C SER A 253 -5.23 8.13 41.58
N LYS A 254 -4.61 6.99 41.98
CA LYS A 254 -3.81 6.92 43.21
C LYS A 254 -2.54 7.79 43.16
N ILE A 255 -1.95 7.98 41.98
CA ILE A 255 -0.73 8.77 41.81
C ILE A 255 -1.03 10.27 41.94
N ILE A 256 -2.20 10.73 41.51
CA ILE A 256 -2.56 12.16 41.52
C ILE A 256 -2.98 12.62 42.93
N ASN A 257 -3.45 11.71 43.79
CA ASN A 257 -3.90 12.03 45.14
C ASN A 257 -2.84 11.85 46.24
N ASP A 258 -1.65 11.35 45.91
CA ASP A 258 -0.54 11.18 46.86
C ASP A 258 0.47 12.36 46.85
N ASP A 259 0.22 13.41 46.05
CA ASP A 259 1.05 14.64 45.96
C ASP A 259 0.38 15.89 46.62
N VAL A 260 -0.56 15.70 47.55
CA VAL A 260 -1.13 16.78 48.40
C VAL A 260 -1.00 16.48 49.88
#